data_AF-A0A377LV62-F1
#
_entry.id   AF-A0A377LV62-F1
#
_cell.length_a   1.000
_cell.length_b   1.000
_cell.length_c   1.000
_cell.angle_alpha   90.00
_cell.angle_beta   90.00
_cell.angle_gamma   90.00
#
_symmetry.space_group_name_H-M   'P 1'
#
loop_
_entity.id
_entity.type
_entity.pdbx_description
1 polymer ?
#
loop_
_entity_poly.entity_id
_entity_poly.type
_entity_poly.pdbx_seq_one_letter_code
_entity_poly.pdbx_strand_id
1 'polypeptide(L)' 'MFNKSLVVASLIGTSFAAQAVTVDLRHEYIDSGANADRVSVSHRFANGVGFSVEAKWKIGWR' A
#
# COMPACT_ATOMS: atom_id res chain seq x y z
N MET A 1 22.14 21.62 21.84
CA MET A 1 20.75 21.12 21.71
C MET A 1 20.21 21.25 20.28
N PHE A 2 20.60 22.29 19.53
CA PHE A 2 20.19 22.53 18.14
C PHE A 2 20.43 21.33 17.19
N ASN A 3 21.61 20.69 17.25
CA ASN A 3 21.94 19.56 16.38
C ASN A 3 21.04 18.33 16.58
N LYS A 4 20.60 18.06 17.82
CA LYS A 4 19.67 16.95 18.10
C LYS A 4 18.26 17.26 17.57
N SER A 5 17.83 18.52 17.65
CA SER A 5 16.55 18.97 17.09
C SER A 5 16.54 18.91 15.56
N LEU A 6 17.68 19.22 14.91
CA LEU A 6 17.80 19.16 13.46
C LEU A 6 17.69 17.73 12.93
N VAL A 7 18.31 16.77 13.64
CA VAL A 7 18.21 15.33 13.32
C VAL A 7 16.77 14.86 13.43
N VAL A 8 16.06 15.21 14.50
CA VAL A 8 14.64 14.84 14.68
C VAL A 8 13.76 15.48 13.58
N ALA A 9 13.98 16.76 13.25
CA ALA A 9 13.25 17.44 12.17
C ALA A 9 13.49 16.79 10.79
N SER A 10 14.74 16.38 10.50
CA SER A 10 15.09 15.69 9.26
C SER A 10 14.46 14.30 9.14
N LEU A 11 14.38 13.55 10.25
CA LEU A 11 13.77 12.22 10.30
C LEU A 11 12.24 12.24 10.08
N ILE A 12 11.60 13.30 10.58
CA ILE A 12 10.17 13.54 10.35
C ILE A 12 9.93 13.90 8.87
N GLY A 13 10.78 14.73 8.27
CA GLY A 13 10.68 15.13 6.86
C GLY A 13 10.81 13.96 5.86
N THR A 14 11.66 12.98 6.14
CA THR A 14 11.87 11.82 5.25
C THR A 14 10.68 10.86 5.19
N SER A 15 9.76 10.91 6.17
CA SER A 15 8.58 10.05 6.21
C SER A 15 7.48 10.47 5.21
N PHE A 16 7.53 11.70 4.69
CA PHE A 16 6.53 12.25 3.76
C PHE A 16 6.93 12.13 2.28
N ALA A 17 8.17 11.78 1.98
CA ALA A 17 8.68 11.67 0.60
C ALA A 17 8.29 10.37 -0.11
N ALA A 18 7.65 9.42 0.59
CA ALA A 18 7.13 8.19 0.00
C ALA A 18 5.73 8.41 -0.64
N GLN A 19 5.63 9.36 -1.57
CA GLN A 19 4.44 9.54 -2.41
C GLN A 19 4.46 8.53 -3.55
N ALA A 20 4.39 7.24 -3.21
CA ALA A 20 4.37 6.16 -4.20
C ALA A 20 2.93 5.68 -4.37
N VAL A 21 2.44 5.71 -5.61
CA VAL A 21 1.29 4.88 -5.98
C VAL A 21 1.72 3.43 -5.79
N THR A 22 1.03 2.71 -4.92
CA THR A 22 1.33 1.31 -4.61
C THR A 22 0.36 0.43 -5.36
N VAL A 23 0.92 -0.54 -6.10
CA VAL A 23 0.15 -1.59 -6.77
C VAL A 23 0.42 -2.91 -6.03
N ASP A 24 -0.63 -3.45 -5.42
CA ASP A 24 -0.62 -4.74 -4.74
C ASP A 24 -1.30 -5.78 -5.65
N LEU A 25 -0.55 -6.82 -6.03
CA LEU A 25 -1.07 -7.98 -6.73
C LEU A 25 -0.92 -9.19 -5.81
N ARG A 26 -2.05 -9.83 -5.49
CA ARG A 26 -2.09 -11.03 -4.65
C ARG A 26 -2.85 -12.13 -5.37
N HIS A 27 -2.19 -13.29 -5.47
CA HIS A 27 -2.80 -14.55 -5.86
C HIS A 27 -2.95 -15.43 -4.61
N GLU A 28 -4.12 -16.04 -4.42
CA GLU A 28 -4.44 -16.90 -3.29
C GLU A 28 -4.99 -18.24 -3.79
N TYR A 29 -4.32 -19.32 -3.38
CA TYR A 29 -4.77 -20.68 -3.63
C TYR A 29 -5.67 -21.14 -2.48
N ILE A 30 -6.89 -21.54 -2.80
CA ILE A 30 -7.86 -22.05 -1.83
C ILE A 30 -7.85 -23.57 -1.91
N ASP A 31 -7.69 -24.25 -0.78
CA ASP A 31 -7.63 -25.72 -0.68
C ASP A 31 -8.83 -26.44 -1.33
N SER A 32 -9.95 -25.74 -1.53
CA SER A 32 -11.10 -26.22 -2.29
C SER A 32 -10.88 -26.31 -3.82
N GLY A 33 -9.67 -26.06 -4.30
CA GLY A 33 -9.32 -26.07 -5.73
C GLY A 33 -9.72 -24.80 -6.49
N ALA A 34 -9.99 -23.71 -5.79
CA ALA A 34 -10.31 -22.42 -6.38
C ALA A 34 -9.13 -21.46 -6.24
N ASN A 35 -8.95 -20.60 -7.23
CA ASN A 35 -7.97 -19.52 -7.19
C ASN A 35 -8.70 -18.19 -6.97
N ALA A 36 -8.14 -17.33 -6.14
CA ALA A 36 -8.63 -15.98 -5.92
C ALA A 36 -7.52 -14.97 -6.20
N ASP A 37 -7.83 -13.99 -7.01
CA ASP A 37 -6.91 -12.92 -7.35
C ASP A 37 -7.44 -11.59 -6.82
N ARG A 38 -6.50 -10.74 -6.43
CA ARG A 38 -6.76 -9.38 -5.98
C ARG A 38 -5.73 -8.44 -6.56
N VAL A 39 -6.23 -7.35 -7.16
CA VAL A 39 -5.42 -6.20 -7.55
C VAL A 39 -5.91 -4.99 -6.78
N SER A 40 -5.01 -4.33 -6.07
CA SER A 40 -5.29 -3.06 -5.39
C SER A 40 -4.31 -1.99 -5.86
N VAL A 41 -4.85 -0.81 -6.15
CA VAL A 41 -4.07 0.40 -6.44
C VAL A 41 -4.39 1.41 -5.36
N SER A 42 -3.37 1.87 -4.65
CA SER A 42 -3.53 2.80 -3.54
C SER A 42 -2.57 3.98 -3.65
N HIS A 43 -3.01 5.13 -3.17
CA HIS A 43 -2.21 6.34 -3.13
C HIS A 43 -2.49 7.14 -1.85
N ARG A 44 -1.43 7.67 -1.25
CA ARG A 44 -1.45 8.54 -0.06
C ARG A 44 -0.90 9.90 -0.47
N PHE A 45 -1.74 10.93 -0.42
CA PHE A 45 -1.35 12.31 -0.71
C PHE A 45 -0.59 12.93 0.48
N ALA A 46 0.19 13.99 0.20
CA ALA A 46 0.96 14.70 1.22
C ALA A 46 0.10 15.35 2.31
N ASN A 47 -1.18 15.62 2.02
CA ASN A 47 -2.15 16.14 3.00
C ASN A 47 -2.68 15.07 3.98
N GLY A 48 -2.18 13.83 3.91
CA GLY A 48 -2.58 12.72 4.77
C GLY A 48 -3.84 11.97 4.33
N VAL A 49 -4.56 12.49 3.33
CA VAL A 49 -5.69 11.78 2.70
C VAL A 49 -5.16 10.74 1.74
N GLY A 50 -5.85 9.61 1.61
CA GLY A 50 -5.52 8.58 0.63
C GLY A 50 -6.76 7.89 0.09
N PHE A 51 -6.62 7.25 -1.06
CA PHE A 51 -7.65 6.39 -1.63
C PHE A 51 -7.04 5.07 -2.08
N SER A 52 -7.88 4.04 -2.14
CA SER A 52 -7.54 2.73 -2.68
C SER A 52 -8.71 2.21 -3.48
N VAL A 53 -8.41 1.61 -4.63
CA VAL A 53 -9.36 0.85 -5.44
C VAL A 53 -8.89 -0.59 -5.46
N GLU A 54 -9.83 -1.52 -5.25
CA GLU A 54 -9.55 -2.95 -5.18
C GLU A 54 -10.51 -3.70 -6.10
N ALA A 55 -9.94 -4.56 -6.94
CA ALA A 55 -10.66 -5.52 -7.75
C ALA A 55 -10.32 -6.94 -7.29
N LYS A 56 -11.34 -7.78 -7.15
CA LYS A 56 -11.22 -9.18 -6.73
C LYS A 56 -11.96 -10.06 -7.72
N TRP A 57 -11.34 -11.16 -8.13
CA TRP A 57 -12.00 -12.19 -8.92
C TRP A 57 -11.56 -13.58 -8.46
N LYS A 58 -12.39 -14.58 -8.76
CA LYS A 58 -12.11 -15.98 -8.46
C LYS A 58 -12.21 -16.79 -9.73
N ILE A 59 -11.25 -17.70 -9.90
CA ILE A 59 -11.18 -18.65 -11.00
C ILE A 59 -11.21 -20.04 -10.37
N GLY A 60 -12.34 -20.73 -10.51
CA GLY A 60 -12.58 -22.06 -9.96
C GLY A 60 -13.95 -22.56 -10.40
N TRP A 61 -14.08 -23.86 -10.61
CA TRP A 61 -15.28 -24.47 -11.22
C TRP A 61 -16.36 -24.90 -10.21
N ARG A 62 -16.37 -24.31 -9.00
CA ARG A 62 -17.35 -24.63 -7.95
C ARG A 62 -17.80 -23.40 -7.18
#